data_AF-A0A963KF89-F1
#
_entry.id   AF-A0A963KF89-F1
#
_cell.length_a   1.000
_cell.length_b   1.000
_cell.length_c   1.000
_cell.angle_alpha   90.00
_cell.angle_beta   90.00
_cell.angle_gamma   90.00
#
_symmetry.space_group_name_H-M   'P 1'
#
loop_
_entity.id
_entity.type
_entity.pdbx_description
1 polymer ?
#
loop_
_entity_poly.entity_id
_entity_poly.type
_entity_poly.pdbx_seq_one_letter_code
_entity_poly.pdbx_strand_id
1 'polypeptide(L)' 'MTNPPTFRIGSGAGYSGDRIDPAQDLAERGQLDALVFECLAERTIALAQLRR' A
#
# COMPACT_ATOMS: atom_id res chain seq x y z
N MET A 1 -19.01 24.82 16.07
CA MET A 1 -17.68 24.18 15.96
C MET A 1 -17.68 23.37 14.66
N THR A 2 -16.91 23.78 13.66
CA THR A 2 -16.77 23.04 12.41
C THR A 2 -15.83 21.86 12.64
N ASN A 3 -16.27 20.65 12.28
CA ASN A 3 -15.42 19.46 12.33
C ASN A 3 -14.22 19.69 11.38
N PRO A 4 -12.97 19.38 11.77
CA PRO A 4 -11.86 19.43 10.82
C PRO A 4 -12.15 18.55 9.60
N PRO A 5 -11.67 18.93 8.40
CA PRO A 5 -11.85 18.13 7.20
C PRO A 5 -11.27 16.73 7.44
N THR A 6 -12.06 15.70 7.10
CA THR A 6 -11.63 14.31 7.22
C THR A 6 -10.59 14.01 6.16
N PHE A 7 -9.41 13.53 6.57
CA PHE A 7 -8.35 13.10 5.67
C PHE A 7 -8.36 11.57 5.55
N ARG A 8 -8.47 11.05 4.33
CA ARG A 8 -8.69 9.63 4.03
C ARG A 8 -7.42 9.02 3.46
N ILE A 9 -6.89 8.01 4.15
CA ILE A 9 -5.66 7.30 3.77
C ILE A 9 -6.02 5.84 3.49
N GLY A 10 -5.60 5.35 2.33
CA GLY A 10 -5.64 3.92 2.00
C GLY A 10 -4.23 3.32 1.98
N SER A 11 -4.17 1.99 2.04
CA SER A 11 -2.92 1.24 1.96
C SER A 11 -3.05 0.08 0.98
N GLY A 12 -1.99 -0.18 0.23
CA GLY A 12 -1.90 -1.27 -0.74
C GLY A 12 -0.52 -1.93 -0.74
N ALA A 13 -0.39 -3.06 -1.42
CA ALA A 13 0.88 -3.76 -1.53
C ALA A 13 1.81 -3.09 -2.54
N GLY A 14 3.04 -2.76 -2.13
CA GLY A 14 4.06 -2.14 -2.99
C GLY A 14 5.00 -3.17 -3.63
N TYR A 15 4.91 -4.43 -3.23
CA TYR A 15 5.73 -5.50 -3.77
C TYR A 15 5.21 -6.01 -5.12
N SER A 16 6.09 -6.09 -6.12
CA SER A 16 5.74 -6.47 -7.50
C SER A 16 5.16 -7.88 -7.68
N GLY A 17 5.31 -8.75 -6.68
CA GLY A 17 4.73 -10.09 -6.68
C GLY A 17 3.54 -10.25 -5.74
N ASP A 18 3.00 -9.15 -5.19
CA ASP A 18 1.74 -9.17 -4.46
C ASP A 18 0.57 -8.73 -5.37
N ARG A 19 -0.66 -8.79 -4.85
CA ARG A 19 -1.87 -8.38 -5.55
C ARG A 19 -2.00 -6.85 -5.53
N ILE A 20 -1.95 -6.25 -6.72
CA ILE A 20 -2.13 -4.80 -6.91
C ILE A 20 -3.61 -4.41 -7.04
N ASP A 21 -4.49 -5.34 -7.42
CA ASP A 21 -5.91 -5.07 -7.69
C ASP A 21 -6.62 -4.33 -6.53
N PRO A 22 -6.39 -4.67 -5.24
CA PRO A 22 -7.01 -3.92 -4.14
C PRO A 22 -6.51 -2.47 -4.01
N ALA A 23 -5.23 -2.23 -4.30
CA ALA A 23 -4.66 -0.89 -4.28
C ALA A 23 -5.20 -0.05 -5.45
N GLN A 24 -5.41 -0.68 -6.60
CA GLN A 24 -6.06 -0.07 -7.75
C GLN A 24 -7.52 0.31 -7.44
N ASP A 25 -8.31 -0.61 -6.86
CA ASP A 25 -9.68 -0.32 -6.46
C ASP A 25 -9.76 0.84 -5.46
N LEU A 26 -8.82 0.93 -4.52
CA LEU A 26 -8.72 2.06 -3.59
C LEU A 26 -8.38 3.37 -4.30
N ALA A 27 -7.46 3.36 -5.28
CA ALA A 27 -7.12 4.54 -6.06
C ALA A 27 -8.31 5.03 -6.91
N GLU A 28 -9.08 4.10 -7.49
CA GLU A 28 -10.21 4.42 -8.37
C GLU A 28 -11.48 4.80 -7.61
N ARG A 29 -11.74 4.18 -6.45
CA ARG A 29 -13.06 4.22 -5.78
C ARG A 29 -13.00 4.65 -4.31
N GLY A 30 -11.82 4.69 -3.69
CA GLY A 30 -11.67 4.86 -2.24
C GLY A 30 -11.89 6.28 -1.71
N GLN A 31 -11.94 7.28 -2.60
CA GLN A 31 -12.01 8.70 -2.24
C GLN A 31 -10.91 9.06 -1.24
N LEU A 32 -9.67 8.70 -1.58
CA LEU A 32 -8.50 8.87 -0.71
C LEU A 32 -7.79 10.17 -1.04
N ASP A 33 -7.28 10.83 -0.01
CA ASP A 33 -6.34 11.93 -0.16
C ASP A 33 -4.90 11.42 -0.32
N ALA A 34 -4.63 10.20 0.18
CA ALA A 34 -3.36 9.52 0.03
C ALA A 34 -3.52 8.00 -0.09
N LEU A 35 -2.71 7.38 -0.95
CA LEU A 35 -2.53 5.93 -1.04
C LEU A 35 -1.08 5.59 -0.66
N VAL A 36 -0.91 4.77 0.36
CA VAL A 36 0.39 4.32 0.85
C VAL A 36 0.66 2.91 0.34
N PHE A 37 1.89 2.62 -0.04
CA PHE A 37 2.32 1.27 -0.38
C PHE A 37 3.18 0.71 0.75
N GLU A 38 2.88 -0.50 1.21
CA GLU A 38 3.79 -1.21 2.09
C GLU A 38 5.04 -1.66 1.29
N CYS A 39 6.18 -1.69 1.96
CA CYS A 39 7.41 -2.26 1.43
C CYS A 39 7.80 -3.47 2.28
N LEU A 40 7.48 -4.68 1.82
CA LEU A 40 7.99 -5.95 2.37
C LEU A 40 9.49 -6.12 2.06
N ALA A 41 10.32 -5.34 2.76
CA ALA A 41 11.78 -5.47 2.71
C ALA A 41 12.22 -6.87 3.20
N GLU A 42 11.49 -7.45 4.15
CA GLU A 42 11.77 -8.74 4.79
C GLU A 42 11.77 -9.89 3.78
N ARG A 43 10.79 -9.91 2.85
CA ARG A 43 10.74 -10.95 1.81
C ARG A 43 11.89 -10.80 0.81
N THR A 44 12.25 -9.56 0.48
CA THR A 44 13.40 -9.27 -0.37
C THR A 44 14.71 -9.74 0.27
N ILE A 45 14.89 -9.47 1.56
CA ILE A 45 16.07 -9.92 2.34
C ILE A 45 16.08 -11.45 2.45
N ALA A 46 14.95 -12.09 2.76
CA ALA A 46 14.87 -13.55 2.86
C ALA A 46 15.21 -14.24 1.53
N LEU A 47 14.70 -13.73 0.39
CA LEU A 47 15.05 -14.23 -0.94
C LEU A 47 16.52 -14.00 -1.30
N ALA A 48 17.15 -12.94 -0.78
CA ALA A 48 18.58 -12.71 -0.95
C ALA A 48 19.42 -13.71 -0.11
N GLN A 49 18.95 -14.06 1.10
CA GLN A 49 19.60 -15.07 1.95
C GLN A 49 19.51 -16.49 1.37
N LEU A 50 18.39 -16.87 0.78
CA LEU A 50 18.23 -18.18 0.11
C LEU A 50 19.13 -18.38 -1.12
N ARG A 51 19.69 -17.29 -1.67
CA ARG A 51 20.61 -17.32 -2.83
C ARG A 51 22.10 -17.35 -2.43
N ARG A 52 22.41 -17.40 -1.13
CA ARG A 52 23.75 -17.71 -0.61
C ARG A 52 23.94 -19.22 -0.48
#